data_AF-A0A961DKP9-F1
#
_entry.id   AF-A0A961DKP9-F1
#
_cell.length_a   1.000
_cell.length_b   1.000
_cell.length_c   1.000
_cell.angle_alpha   90.00
_cell.angle_beta   90.00
_cell.angle_gamma   90.00
#
_symmetry.space_group_name_H-M   'P 1'
#
loop_
_entity.id
_entity.type
_entity.pdbx_description
1 polymer ?
#
loop_
_entity_poly.entity_id
_entity_poly.type
_entity_poly.pdbx_seq_one_letter_code
_entity_poly.pdbx_strand_id
1 'polypeptide(L)'
;FGLFTASHDVADDVQNLFNYLTGYSRSVDYRRLLVAPDELRSRIVSLIRNERPAPIGTTEAGAGRIVMKMNSLVDPEMIDELYAASADGVQIDLIVR
;
A
#
# COMPACT_ATOMS: atom_id res chain seq x y z
N PHE A 1 11.65 -12.49 3.42
CA PHE A 1 10.53 -13.42 3.12
C PHE A 1 10.63 -13.83 1.66
N GLY A 2 10.18 -15.03 1.30
CA GLY A 2 10.04 -15.47 -0.09
C GLY A 2 8.61 -15.97 -0.31
N LEU A 3 7.95 -15.46 -1.35
CA LEU A 3 6.60 -15.87 -1.76
C LEU A 3 6.70 -16.85 -2.93
N PHE A 4 6.13 -18.05 -2.79
CA PHE A 4 5.90 -18.96 -3.91
C PHE A 4 4.41 -18.99 -4.22
N THR A 5 4.03 -18.73 -5.47
CA THR A 5 2.64 -18.67 -5.91
C THR A 5 2.50 -19.12 -7.36
N ALA A 6 1.34 -19.68 -7.69
CA ALA A 6 0.93 -20.00 -9.07
C ALA A 6 -0.22 -19.09 -9.56
N SER A 7 -0.43 -17.94 -8.90
CA SER A 7 -1.44 -16.96 -9.31
C SER A 7 -1.07 -16.37 -10.67
N HIS A 8 -2.00 -16.47 -11.62
CA HIS A 8 -1.81 -15.94 -12.98
C HIS A 8 -1.58 -14.43 -12.96
N ASP A 9 -2.37 -13.66 -12.20
CA ASP A 9 -2.21 -12.21 -12.10
C ASP A 9 -0.81 -11.82 -11.57
N VAL A 10 -0.29 -12.55 -10.58
CA VAL A 10 1.03 -12.27 -10.02
C VAL A 10 2.13 -12.65 -11.02
N ALA A 11 1.96 -13.77 -11.72
CA ALA A 11 2.92 -14.22 -12.74
C ALA A 11 3.01 -13.22 -13.91
N ASP A 12 1.87 -12.74 -14.40
CA ASP A 12 1.81 -11.74 -15.48
C ASP A 12 2.49 -10.43 -15.06
N ASP A 13 2.18 -9.92 -13.86
CA ASP A 13 2.79 -8.70 -13.32
C ASP A 13 4.31 -8.84 -13.18
N VAL A 14 4.80 -9.98 -12.69
CA VAL A 14 6.24 -10.24 -12.58
C VAL A 14 6.90 -10.30 -13.96
N GLN A 15 6.28 -10.95 -14.94
CA GLN A 15 6.80 -10.96 -16.31
C GLN A 15 6.88 -9.54 -16.89
N ASN A 16 5.83 -8.73 -16.69
CA ASN A 16 5.82 -7.35 -17.16
C ASN A 16 6.89 -6.49 -16.47
N LEU A 17 7.13 -6.71 -15.18
CA LEU A 17 8.21 -6.04 -14.45
C LEU A 17 9.58 -6.33 -15.07
N PHE A 18 9.88 -7.58 -15.42
CA PHE A 18 11.13 -7.92 -16.10
C PHE A 18 11.22 -7.30 -17.51
N ASN A 19 10.12 -7.27 -18.25
CA ASN A 19 10.08 -6.61 -19.56
C ASN A 19 10.33 -5.09 -19.45
N TYR A 20 9.78 -4.45 -18.41
CA TYR A 20 10.03 -3.05 -18.12
C TYR A 20 11.51 -2.79 -17.79
N LEU A 21 12.11 -3.61 -16.91
CA LEU A 21 13.52 -3.48 -16.52
C LEU A 21 14.50 -3.68 -17.67
N THR A 22 14.14 -4.51 -18.66
CA THR A 22 14.94 -4.76 -19.87
C THR A 22 14.70 -3.72 -20.98
N GLY A 23 13.80 -2.75 -20.75
CA GLY A 23 13.51 -1.66 -21.69
C GLY A 23 12.56 -2.04 -22.83
N TYR A 24 11.91 -3.20 -22.74
CA TYR A 24 10.99 -3.70 -23.77
C TYR A 24 9.62 -3.02 -23.72
N SER A 25 9.22 -2.50 -22.57
CA SER A 25 7.97 -1.76 -22.36
C SER A 25 8.21 -0.43 -21.65
N ARG A 26 7.43 0.60 -22.01
CA ARG A 26 7.51 1.95 -21.42
C ARG A 26 6.34 2.31 -20.51
N SER A 27 5.29 1.49 -20.48
CA SER A 27 4.12 1.67 -19.64
C SER A 27 3.56 0.31 -19.25
N VAL A 28 3.53 0.02 -17.95
CA VAL A 28 3.02 -1.24 -17.41
C VAL A 28 2.09 -0.91 -16.27
N ASP A 29 0.82 -1.28 -16.43
CA ASP A 29 -0.15 -1.27 -15.33
C ASP A 29 -0.10 -2.63 -14.63
N TYR A 30 0.19 -2.64 -13.33
CA TYR A 30 0.23 -3.87 -12.53
C TYR A 30 -1.11 -4.12 -11.85
N ARG A 31 -1.58 -5.37 -11.86
CA ARG A 31 -2.86 -5.75 -11.24
C ARG A 31 -2.75 -5.92 -9.72
N ARG A 32 -1.65 -6.52 -9.28
CA ARG A 32 -1.39 -6.96 -7.91
C ARG A 32 -0.10 -6.37 -7.36
N LEU A 33 0.96 -6.29 -8.17
CA LEU A 33 2.24 -5.75 -7.73
C LEU A 33 2.15 -4.23 -7.53
N LEU A 34 2.74 -3.75 -6.44
CA LEU A 34 2.98 -2.34 -6.21
C LEU A 34 4.46 -2.07 -6.47
N VAL A 35 4.77 -1.38 -7.56
CA VAL A 35 6.14 -1.17 -8.04
C VAL A 35 6.51 0.31 -7.92
N ALA A 36 7.74 0.57 -7.46
CA ALA A 36 8.32 1.90 -7.39
C ALA A 36 9.00 2.26 -8.73
N PRO A 37 9.10 3.56 -9.08
CA PRO A 37 8.67 4.72 -8.29
C PRO A 37 7.18 5.08 -8.46
N ASP A 38 6.52 4.58 -9.51
CA ASP A 38 5.29 5.18 -10.02
C ASP A 38 4.05 4.91 -9.15
N GLU A 39 3.83 3.66 -8.72
CA GLU A 39 2.58 3.27 -8.08
C GLU A 39 2.69 3.00 -6.59
N LEU A 40 3.86 2.60 -6.09
CA LEU A 40 3.98 2.11 -4.72
C LEU A 40 3.51 3.14 -3.68
N ARG A 41 3.99 4.39 -3.78
CA ARG A 41 3.71 5.45 -2.80
C ARG A 41 2.23 5.85 -2.81
N SER A 42 1.70 6.18 -3.98
CA SER A 42 0.30 6.63 -4.15
C SER A 42 -0.69 5.56 -3.72
N ARG A 43 -0.39 4.29 -3.98
CA ARG A 43 -1.22 3.15 -3.58
C ARG A 43 -1.16 2.91 -2.07
N ILE A 44 0.01 3.02 -1.43
CA ILE A 44 0.09 2.93 0.04
C ILE A 44 -0.72 4.05 0.70
N VAL A 45 -0.59 5.30 0.23
CA VAL A 45 -1.40 6.43 0.73
C VAL A 45 -2.90 6.15 0.54
N SER A 46 -3.30 5.63 -0.61
CA SER A 46 -4.70 5.27 -0.87
C SER A 46 -5.20 4.17 0.09
N LEU A 47 -4.37 3.18 0.41
CA LEU A 47 -4.72 2.13 1.38
C LEU A 47 -4.90 2.71 2.79
N ILE A 48 -4.03 3.63 3.23
CA ILE A 48 -4.17 4.31 4.53
C ILE A 48 -5.50 5.09 4.56
N ARG A 49 -5.80 5.84 3.50
CA ARG A 49 -7.03 6.63 3.41
C ARG A 49 -8.30 5.76 3.41
N ASN A 50 -8.25 4.59 2.78
CA ASN A 50 -9.40 3.67 2.73
C ASN A 50 -9.73 3.03 4.07
N GLU A 51 -8.77 2.93 5.00
CA GLU A 51 -9.00 2.42 6.37
C GLU A 51 -9.67 3.46 7.28
N ARG A 52 -9.73 4.73 6.87
CA ARG A 52 -10.37 5.79 7.65
C ARG A 52 -11.88 5.58 7.63
N PRO A 53 -12.57 5.59 8.79
CA PRO A 53 -14.00 5.39 8.84
C PRO A 53 -14.76 6.47 8.04
N ALA A 54 -15.92 6.11 7.50
CA ALA A 54 -16.84 7.09 6.90
C ALA A 54 -17.26 8.13 7.96
N PRO A 55 -17.62 9.37 7.56
CA PRO A 55 -17.92 10.46 8.48
C PRO A 55 -18.92 10.05 9.59
N ILE A 56 -18.62 10.50 10.81
CA ILE A 56 -19.38 10.27 12.03
C ILE A 56 -20.88 10.54 11.79
N GLY A 57 -21.67 9.48 11.68
CA GLY A 57 -23.13 9.60 11.45
C GLY A 57 -23.83 8.34 10.95
N THR A 58 -23.11 7.41 10.30
CA THR A 58 -23.68 6.12 9.87
C THR A 58 -23.09 4.99 10.69
N THR A 59 -23.83 4.60 11.74
CA THR A 59 -23.99 3.25 12.29
C THR A 59 -22.85 2.24 12.04
N GLU A 60 -22.21 1.83 13.14
CA GLU A 60 -21.34 0.64 13.26
C GLU A 60 -19.99 0.68 12.52
N ALA A 61 -19.31 1.83 12.48
CA ALA A 61 -17.93 1.89 12.02
C ALA A 61 -17.00 1.14 13.01
N GLY A 62 -16.66 -0.10 12.69
CA GLY A 62 -15.54 -0.79 13.34
C GLY A 62 -14.28 0.05 13.18
N ALA A 63 -13.52 0.23 14.26
CA ALA A 63 -12.24 0.95 14.23
C ALA A 63 -11.32 0.27 13.19
N GLY A 64 -10.93 1.01 12.15
CA GLY A 64 -9.96 0.53 11.16
C GLY A 64 -8.64 0.17 11.86
N ARG A 65 -7.85 -0.73 11.26
CA ARG A 65 -6.55 -1.12 11.83
C ARG A 65 -5.48 -1.22 10.77
N ILE A 66 -4.38 -0.49 10.98
CA ILE A 66 -3.19 -0.50 10.14
C ILE A 66 -2.05 -1.14 10.93
N VAL A 67 -1.44 -2.18 10.35
CA VAL A 67 -0.21 -2.78 10.89
C VAL A 67 0.88 -2.68 9.83
N MET A 68 1.97 -1.97 10.15
CA MET A 68 3.09 -1.81 9.23
C MET A 68 4.40 -2.25 9.86
N LYS A 69 5.14 -3.07 9.12
CA LYS A 69 6.48 -3.54 9.50
C LYS A 69 7.49 -3.15 8.44
N MET A 70 8.52 -2.42 8.83
CA MET A 70 9.54 -1.92 7.90
C MET A 70 10.86 -1.64 8.60
N ASN A 71 11.90 -1.36 7.83
CA ASN A 71 13.18 -0.94 8.39
C ASN A 71 13.18 0.55 8.74
N SER A 72 12.45 1.39 8.01
CA SER A 72 12.43 2.84 8.25
C SER A 72 11.14 3.45 7.73
N LEU A 73 10.61 4.44 8.46
CA LEU A 73 9.48 5.28 8.06
C LEU A 73 9.95 6.74 8.04
N VAL A 74 10.14 7.31 6.85
CA VAL A 74 10.74 8.66 6.69
C VAL A 74 10.05 9.53 5.64
N ASP A 75 9.05 9.02 4.92
CA ASP A 75 8.28 9.81 3.95
C ASP A 75 7.29 10.72 4.70
N PRO A 76 7.41 12.06 4.61
CA PRO A 76 6.58 12.97 5.39
C PRO A 76 5.09 12.88 5.05
N GLU A 77 4.72 12.73 3.77
CA GLU A 77 3.32 12.64 3.36
C GLU A 77 2.67 11.37 3.92
N MET A 78 3.38 10.24 3.89
CA MET A 78 2.91 9.00 4.47
C MET A 78 2.74 9.11 6.00
N ILE A 79 3.64 9.81 6.68
CA ILE A 79 3.54 10.08 8.12
C ILE A 79 2.31 10.94 8.42
N ASP A 80 2.06 12.00 7.64
CA ASP A 80 0.90 12.87 7.78
C ASP A 80 -0.43 12.11 7.57
N GLU A 81 -0.47 11.20 6.59
CA GLU A 81 -1.65 10.36 6.35
C GLU A 81 -1.90 9.35 7.49
N LEU A 82 -0.84 8.79 8.08
CA LEU A 82 -0.97 7.94 9.26
C LEU A 82 -1.47 8.74 10.48
N TYR A 83 -1.00 9.98 10.67
CA TYR A 83 -1.54 10.86 11.71
C TYR A 83 -3.02 11.16 11.48
N ALA A 84 -3.42 11.49 10.25
CA ALA A 84 -4.81 11.75 9.90
C ALA A 84 -5.70 10.52 10.14
N ALA A 85 -5.24 9.33 9.79
CA ALA A 85 -5.97 8.09 10.04
C ALA A 85 -6.11 7.81 11.55
N SER A 86 -5.04 8.01 12.33
CA SER A 86 -5.10 7.85 13.78
C SER A 86 -6.07 8.84 14.44
N ALA A 87 -6.13 10.09 13.97
CA ALA A 87 -7.07 11.09 14.45
C ALA A 87 -8.54 10.71 14.19
N ASP A 88 -8.81 9.96 13.12
CA ASP A 88 -10.14 9.43 12.79
C ASP A 88 -10.47 8.13 13.55
N GLY A 89 -9.60 7.68 14.46
CA GLY A 89 -9.82 6.51 15.32
C GLY A 89 -9.32 5.20 14.74
N VAL A 90 -8.52 5.22 13.67
CA VAL A 90 -7.82 4.02 13.17
C VAL A 90 -6.72 3.62 14.15
N GLN A 91 -6.70 2.35 14.54
CA GLN A 91 -5.62 1.78 15.35
C GLN A 91 -4.40 1.53 14.47
N ILE A 92 -3.23 2.06 14.87
CA ILE A 92 -1.99 1.93 14.08
C ILE A 92 -0.89 1.26 14.90
N ASP A 93 -0.37 0.13 14.40
CA ASP A 93 0.77 -0.59 14.95
C ASP A 93 1.98 -0.46 14.00
N LEU A 94 3.03 0.25 14.42
CA LEU A 94 4.27 0.42 13.65
C LEU A 94 5.41 -0.40 14.26
N ILE A 95 5.96 -1.32 13.47
CA ILE A 95 7.10 -2.18 13.85
C ILE A 95 8.30 -1.74 12.99
N VAL A 96 9.06 -0.76 13.49
CA VAL A 96 10.22 -0.16 12.82
C VAL A 96 11.50 -0.60 13.52
N ARG A 97 12.55 -0.93 12.75
CA ARG A 97 13.86 -1.36 13.26
C ARG A 97 14.84 -0.19 13.41
#